data_AF-A0A7W7I3B5-F1
#
_entry.id   AF-A0A7W7I3B5-F1
#
_cell.length_a   1.000
_cell.length_b   1.000
_cell.length_c   1.000
_cell.angle_alpha   90.00
_cell.angle_beta   90.00
_cell.angle_gamma   90.00
#
_symmetry.space_group_name_H-M   'P 1'
#
loop_
_entity.id
_entity.type
_entity.pdbx_description
1 polymer ?
#
loop_
_entity_poly.entity_id
_entity_poly.type
_entity_poly.pdbx_seq_one_letter_code
_entity_poly.pdbx_strand_id
1 'polypeptide(L)' 'MSDDSEPPTDWRYEELRRLGELERRMTVELADTRDAIARLVGQVLPHHARPDRIEGVVHASGYSRWMIERLRDGKMWLR' A
#
# COMPACT_ATOMS: atom_id res chain seq x y z
N MET A 1 -7.04 7.39 55.87
CA MET A 1 -6.52 6.37 54.95
C MET A 1 -6.88 6.85 53.57
N SER A 2 -5.98 7.59 52.93
CA SER A 2 -6.15 8.04 51.55
C SER A 2 -5.54 6.97 50.68
N ASP A 3 -6.38 6.26 49.93
CA ASP A 3 -5.94 5.28 48.95
C ASP A 3 -5.52 6.08 47.70
N ASP A 4 -4.26 6.48 47.69
CA ASP A 4 -3.60 7.28 46.65
C ASP A 4 -3.28 6.35 45.46
N SER A 5 -4.33 5.87 44.80
CA SER A 5 -4.18 5.11 43.56
C SER A 5 -4.07 6.10 42.40
N GLU A 6 -2.86 6.60 42.14
CA GLU A 6 -2.54 7.28 40.88
C GLU A 6 -3.04 6.40 39.70
N PRO A 7 -3.81 6.95 38.76
CA PRO A 7 -4.24 6.16 37.60
C PRO A 7 -2.97 5.77 36.83
N PRO A 8 -2.71 4.48 36.54
CA PRO A 8 -1.50 4.05 35.86
C PRO A 8 -1.55 4.51 34.40
N THR A 9 -1.13 5.74 34.15
CA THR A 9 -1.30 6.45 32.88
C THR A 9 0.03 7.11 32.58
N ASP A 10 0.68 6.63 31.52
CA ASP A 10 1.22 7.53 30.47
C ASP A 10 1.94 6.71 29.40
N TRP A 11 2.78 5.74 29.77
CA TRP A 11 3.59 5.00 28.80
C TRP A 11 2.77 4.19 27.77
N ARG A 12 1.63 3.61 28.19
CA ARG A 12 0.75 2.84 27.28
C ARG A 12 0.07 3.73 26.24
N TYR A 13 -0.39 4.91 26.66
CA TYR A 13 -1.07 5.84 25.77
C TYR A 13 -0.08 6.49 24.80
N GLU A 14 1.13 6.78 25.25
CA GLU A 14 2.21 7.26 24.39
C GLU A 14 2.63 6.22 23.36
N GLU A 15 2.78 4.94 23.76
CA GLU A 15 3.12 3.87 22.83
C GLU A 15 1.99 3.61 21.82
N LEU A 16 0.72 3.63 22.24
CA LEU A 16 -0.42 3.55 21.32
C LEU A 16 -0.45 4.71 20.32
N ARG A 17 -0.14 5.93 20.77
CA ARG A 17 -0.06 7.10 19.89
C ARG A 17 1.06 6.95 18.87
N ARG A 18 2.23 6.45 19.31
CA ARG A 18 3.39 6.19 18.45
C ARG A 18 3.09 5.12 17.40
N LEU A 19 2.44 4.02 17.79
CA LEU A 19 2.00 2.97 16.88
C LEU A 19 0.98 3.50 15.87
N GLY A 20 0.00 4.29 16.30
CA GLY A 20 -0.98 4.89 15.38
C GLY A 20 -0.35 5.86 14.37
N GLU A 21 0.71 6.59 14.75
CA GLU A 21 1.47 7.41 13.80
C GLU A 21 2.32 6.56 12.83
N LEU A 22 2.89 5.45 13.31
CA LEU A 22 3.60 4.49 12.46
C LEU A 22 2.65 3.88 11.42
N GLU A 23 1.47 3.42 11.84
CA GLU A 23 0.46 2.86 10.94
C GLU A 23 -0.01 3.88 9.89
N ARG A 24 -0.24 5.14 10.30
CA ARG A 24 -0.59 6.21 9.36
C ARG A 24 0.51 6.44 8.33
N ARG A 25 1.79 6.51 8.74
CA ARG A 25 2.92 6.66 7.82
C ARG A 25 3.05 5.48 6.87
N MET A 26 3.00 4.25 7.39
CA MET A 26 3.05 3.05 6.55
C MET A 26 1.89 2.99 5.54
N THR A 27 0.70 3.45 5.93
CA THR A 27 -0.45 3.51 5.02
C THR A 27 -0.20 4.48 3.86
N VAL A 28 0.40 5.64 4.14
CA VAL A 28 0.77 6.63 3.11
C VAL A 28 1.87 6.07 2.21
N GLU A 29 2.94 5.54 2.78
CA GLU A 29 4.06 4.94 2.01
C GLU A 29 3.57 3.79 1.12
N LEU A 30 2.64 2.98 1.62
CA LEU A 30 2.02 1.91 0.85
C LEU A 30 1.20 2.47 -0.31
N ALA A 31 0.41 3.52 -0.09
CA ALA A 31 -0.35 4.18 -1.15
C ALA A 31 0.58 4.77 -2.23
N ASP A 32 1.65 5.46 -1.82
CA ASP A 32 2.63 6.03 -2.75
C ASP A 32 3.35 4.96 -3.57
N THR A 33 3.73 3.86 -2.94
CA THR A 33 4.36 2.70 -3.60
C THR A 33 3.43 2.09 -4.63
N ARG A 34 2.14 1.95 -4.28
CA ARG A 34 1.11 1.43 -5.17
C ARG A 34 0.89 2.32 -6.39
N ASP A 35 0.90 3.63 -6.21
CA ASP A 35 0.81 4.60 -7.31
C ASP A 35 2.07 4.60 -8.19
N ALA A 36 3.25 4.39 -7.59
CA ALA A 36 4.49 4.25 -8.34
C ALA A 36 4.46 2.98 -9.23
N ILE A 37 4.01 1.84 -8.68
CA ILE A 37 3.86 0.59 -9.43
C ILE A 37 2.86 0.75 -10.58
N ALA A 38 1.69 1.36 -10.31
CA ALA A 38 0.68 1.59 -11.34
C ALA A 38 1.21 2.45 -12.50
N ARG A 39 1.94 3.53 -12.19
CA ARG A 39 2.60 4.37 -13.20
C ARG A 39 3.62 3.59 -14.01
N LEU A 40 4.46 2.78 -13.37
CA LEU A 40 5.45 1.96 -14.05
C LEU A 40 4.78 0.94 -15.00
N VAL A 41 3.73 0.25 -14.54
CA VAL A 41 2.99 -0.70 -15.37
C VAL A 41 2.33 0.03 -16.56
N GLY A 42 1.75 1.21 -16.37
CA GLY A 42 1.18 1.99 -17.46
C GLY A 42 2.20 2.44 -18.51
N GLN A 43 3.45 2.73 -18.10
CA GLN A 43 4.55 3.06 -19.01
C GLN A 43 5.04 1.85 -19.81
N VAL A 44 5.14 0.68 -19.15
CA VAL A 44 5.65 -0.56 -19.79
C VAL A 44 4.58 -1.25 -20.64
N LEU A 45 3.30 -1.14 -20.23
CA LEU A 45 2.13 -1.71 -20.87
C LEU A 45 1.09 -0.63 -21.19
N PRO A 46 1.30 0.17 -22.24
CA PRO A 46 0.26 1.07 -22.73
C PRO A 46 -0.99 0.27 -23.17
N HIS A 47 -2.16 0.93 -23.23
CA HIS A 47 -3.44 0.26 -23.54
C HIS A 47 -3.45 -0.52 -24.88
N HIS A 48 -2.61 -0.13 -25.83
CA HIS A 48 -2.47 -0.79 -27.13
C HIS A 48 -1.36 -1.86 -27.15
N ALA A 49 -0.77 -2.20 -26.00
CA ALA A 49 0.25 -3.23 -25.92
C ALA A 49 -0.30 -4.60 -26.35
N ARG A 50 0.50 -5.31 -27.13
CA ARG A 50 0.16 -6.66 -27.61
C ARG A 50 0.12 -7.66 -26.44
N PRO A 51 -0.67 -8.75 -26.53
CA PRO A 51 -0.83 -9.73 -25.44
C PRO A 51 0.48 -10.37 -24.95
N ASP A 52 1.44 -10.60 -25.83
CA ASP A 52 2.77 -11.15 -25.53
C ASP A 52 3.58 -10.26 -24.56
N ARG A 53 3.42 -8.93 -24.65
CA ARG A 53 4.03 -8.02 -23.69
C ARG A 53 3.41 -8.14 -22.29
N ILE A 54 2.11 -8.37 -22.21
CA ILE A 54 1.41 -8.55 -20.92
C ILE A 54 1.97 -9.78 -20.20
N GLU A 55 2.16 -10.88 -20.93
CA GLU A 55 2.76 -12.11 -20.38
C GLU A 55 4.20 -11.89 -19.92
N GLY A 56 5.00 -11.13 -20.67
CA GLY A 56 6.36 -10.77 -20.27
C GLY A 56 6.40 -10.01 -18.93
N VAL A 57 5.48 -9.07 -18.73
CA VAL A 57 5.39 -8.31 -17.46
C VAL A 57 4.86 -9.17 -16.32
N VAL A 58 3.89 -10.04 -16.58
CA VAL A 58 3.41 -11.03 -15.59
C VAL A 58 4.56 -11.90 -15.12
N HIS A 59 5.36 -12.43 -16.05
CA HIS A 59 6.50 -13.29 -15.71
C HIS A 59 7.59 -12.52 -14.94
N ALA A 60 7.94 -11.31 -15.40
CA ALA A 60 8.99 -10.51 -14.78
C ALA A 60 8.62 -9.95 -13.40
N SER A 61 7.35 -9.61 -13.19
CA SER A 61 6.87 -9.01 -11.94
C SER A 61 6.41 -10.03 -10.89
N GLY A 62 6.10 -11.26 -11.31
CA GLY A 62 5.49 -12.28 -10.45
C GLY A 62 4.04 -12.01 -10.07
N TYR A 63 3.44 -10.91 -10.56
CA TYR A 63 2.04 -10.60 -10.33
C TYR A 63 1.11 -11.37 -11.25
N SER A 64 -0.11 -11.62 -10.78
CA SER A 64 -1.14 -12.25 -11.62
C SER A 64 -1.50 -11.38 -12.82
N ARG A 65 -1.93 -12.02 -13.91
CA ARG A 65 -2.44 -11.31 -15.10
C ARG A 65 -3.57 -10.33 -14.76
N TRP A 66 -4.49 -10.75 -13.88
CA TRP A 66 -5.58 -9.90 -13.41
C TRP A 66 -5.07 -8.63 -12.72
N MET A 67 -4.04 -8.74 -11.88
CA MET A 67 -3.40 -7.61 -11.19
C MET A 67 -2.78 -6.64 -12.21
N ILE A 68 -2.01 -7.16 -13.17
CA ILE A 68 -1.38 -6.34 -14.22
C ILE A 68 -2.42 -5.63 -15.09
N GLU A 69 -3.49 -6.31 -15.50
CA GLU A 69 -4.58 -5.69 -16.29
C GLU A 69 -5.32 -4.62 -15.49
N ARG A 70 -5.53 -4.81 -14.18
CA ARG A 70 -6.13 -3.81 -13.28
C ARG A 70 -5.24 -2.59 -13.08
N LEU A 71 -3.92 -2.79 -12.94
CA LEU A 71 -2.94 -1.70 -12.83
C LEU A 71 -2.86 -0.90 -14.12
N ARG A 72 -2.88 -1.58 -15.27
CA ARG A 72 -2.93 -0.95 -16.59
C ARG A 72 -4.16 -0.06 -16.76
N ASP A 73 -5.31 -0.51 -16.28
CA ASP A 73 -6.56 0.25 -16.35
C ASP A 73 -6.66 1.38 -15.30
N GLY A 74 -5.71 1.49 -14.37
CA GLY A 74 -5.77 2.46 -13.26
C GLY A 74 -6.89 2.17 -12.25
N LYS A 75 -7.43 0.96 -12.23
CA LYS A 75 -8.65 0.58 -11.47
C LYS A 75 -8.38 -0.28 -10.23
N MET A 76 -7.13 -0.36 -9.77
CA MET A 76 -6.77 -1.30 -8.70
C MET A 76 -7.11 -0.79 -7.29
N TRP A 77 -7.11 0.52 -7.08
CA TRP A 77 -7.33 1.12 -5.77
C TRP A 77 -8.71 1.76 -5.75
N LEU A 78 -9.70 1.02 -5.26
CA LEU A 78 -10.96 1.64 -4.83
C LEU A 78 -10.59 2.62 -3.72
N ARG A 79 -10.78 3.90 -3.99
CA ARG A 79 -10.67 4.99 -3.03
C ARG A 79 -11.96 5.11 -2.24
#